data_AF-Q2QWK9-F1
#
_entry.id   AF-Q2QWK9-F1
#
_cell.length_a   1.000
_cell.length_b   1.000
_cell.length_c   1.000
_cell.angle_alpha   90.00
_cell.angle_beta   90.00
_cell.angle_gamma   90.00
#
_symmetry.space_group_name_H-M   'P 1'
#
loop_
_entity.id
_entity.type
_entity.pdbx_description
1 polymer ?
#
loop_
_entity_poly.entity_id
_entity_poly.type
_entity_poly.pdbx_seq_one_letter_code
_entity_poly.pdbx_strand_id
1 'polypeptide(L)'
;MAAAPQQSVHPSLPSSTSTLRLLISSSPRRPPPPPPRARRYNRLAASASAAREMPWPHVLTVAGSDSGGGAGIQADIKACAALGAYCSSVVTAVTAQNTAGVQGIHVVPEEFIREQLNSVLSDMSVDVVKTGMLPSIGVVRVLCESLKKFPVKALVVDPVMVSTSGDTLSESSTLSVYRDELFAMADIVTPNVKEASRLLGGVSLRTVSDMRNAAESIYKFGPKHVLVKGGDMLESSDATDVFFDGKEFIELHAHRIKTHNTHGTGCTLASCIASELAKGATMLHAVQVAKNFVESALHHSKDLVVGNGPQGPFDHLFKLKCPPYNVGSQPSFKPDQLFLYAVTDSGMNKKWGRSIKEAVQAAIEGGATIVQLREKDSETREFLEAAKACMEICKSSGVPLLINDRVDIALACNADGVHVGQLDMSAHEVRELLGPGKIIGVSCKTPAQAQQAWNDGADYIGCGGVFPTSTKANNPTLGFDGLKTVCLASKLPVVAIGGINASNAGSVMELGLPNLKGVAVVSALFDRPSVVAETRNMKSILTNTSRT
;
A
#
# COMPACT_ATOMS: atom_id res chain seq x y z
N MET A 1 56.99 -14.33 31.01
CA MET A 1 57.96 -14.02 29.94
C MET A 1 57.25 -13.14 28.92
N ALA A 2 57.78 -11.92 28.68
CA ALA A 2 57.31 -10.81 27.81
C ALA A 2 55.88 -10.27 28.11
N ALA A 3 55.60 -9.16 28.83
CA ALA A 3 56.10 -7.75 28.86
C ALA A 3 55.90 -7.01 27.51
N ALA A 4 55.28 -5.83 27.37
CA ALA A 4 54.54 -4.87 28.21
C ALA A 4 53.84 -3.84 27.26
N PRO A 5 52.85 -3.03 27.69
CA PRO A 5 52.22 -1.97 26.87
C PRO A 5 52.83 -0.59 27.15
N GLN A 6 52.77 0.34 26.17
CA GLN A 6 53.17 1.75 26.35
C GLN A 6 52.11 2.77 25.90
N GLN A 7 52.17 3.89 26.61
CA GLN A 7 51.21 4.97 26.83
C GLN A 7 50.98 5.97 25.68
N SER A 8 49.85 6.65 25.80
CA SER A 8 49.41 7.94 25.25
C SER A 8 50.41 9.10 25.33
N VAL A 9 50.27 10.13 24.46
CA VAL A 9 50.21 11.61 24.75
C VAL A 9 49.96 12.43 23.45
N HIS A 10 48.83 13.18 23.39
CA HIS A 10 48.50 14.56 22.88
C HIS A 10 49.21 15.24 21.65
N PRO A 11 48.80 16.45 21.15
CA PRO A 11 47.63 17.34 21.43
C PRO A 11 46.92 17.99 20.19
N SER A 12 45.87 18.76 20.52
CA SER A 12 45.03 19.71 19.77
C SER A 12 45.70 20.83 18.95
N LEU A 13 45.07 21.23 17.84
CA LEU A 13 45.44 22.34 16.93
C LEU A 13 44.88 23.71 17.38
N PRO A 14 45.60 24.83 17.13
CA PRO A 14 45.26 26.17 17.62
C PRO A 14 44.49 27.04 16.62
N SER A 15 43.66 27.94 17.16
CA SER A 15 43.05 29.08 16.49
C SER A 15 44.02 30.25 16.35
N SER A 16 44.17 30.83 15.16
CA SER A 16 44.83 32.12 14.98
C SER A 16 43.98 33.09 14.15
N THR A 17 43.63 34.19 14.81
CA THR A 17 43.09 35.43 14.26
C THR A 17 44.22 36.26 13.63
N SER A 18 44.03 36.73 12.40
CA SER A 18 44.80 37.86 11.86
C SER A 18 43.88 38.93 11.28
N THR A 19 44.04 40.12 11.82
CA THR A 19 43.29 41.33 11.56
C THR A 19 43.91 42.06 10.38
N LEU A 20 43.14 42.36 9.33
CA LEU A 20 43.50 43.40 8.36
C LEU A 20 42.30 44.36 8.19
N ARG A 21 42.41 45.53 8.82
CA ARG A 21 41.54 46.69 8.57
C ARG A 21 42.01 47.38 7.28
N LEU A 22 41.09 47.67 6.37
CA LEU A 22 41.22 48.86 5.52
C LEU A 22 39.85 49.38 5.03
N LEU A 23 39.52 50.57 5.54
CA LEU A 23 38.80 51.71 4.94
C LEU A 23 37.32 51.56 4.48
N ILE A 24 36.47 52.28 5.22
CA ILE A 24 35.05 52.58 5.01
C ILE A 24 34.91 53.86 4.18
N SER A 25 34.03 53.84 3.17
CA SER A 25 33.24 54.96 2.60
C SER A 25 32.70 54.44 1.25
N SER A 26 31.43 54.38 0.88
CA SER A 26 30.25 55.21 1.20
C SER A 26 28.99 54.58 0.58
N SER A 27 27.87 54.63 1.30
CA SER A 27 26.45 54.59 0.85
C SER A 27 25.82 53.25 0.39
N PRO A 28 24.95 52.61 1.21
CA PRO A 28 24.12 51.50 0.77
C PRO A 28 22.80 52.00 0.16
N ARG A 29 22.62 51.83 -1.16
CA ARG A 29 21.28 51.87 -1.76
C ARG A 29 20.49 50.66 -1.24
N ARG A 30 19.38 50.89 -0.54
CA ARG A 30 18.43 49.84 -0.15
C ARG A 30 17.89 49.14 -1.41
N PRO A 31 17.81 47.81 -1.45
CA PRO A 31 17.06 47.12 -2.50
C PRO A 31 15.57 47.48 -2.38
N PRO A 32 14.83 47.61 -3.49
CA PRO A 32 13.40 47.88 -3.47
C PRO A 32 12.64 46.71 -2.83
N PRO A 33 11.48 46.97 -2.18
CA PRO A 33 10.66 45.93 -1.58
C PRO A 33 10.14 44.96 -2.66
N PRO A 34 10.00 43.66 -2.35
CA PRO A 34 9.48 42.69 -3.31
C PRO A 34 8.05 43.05 -3.73
N PRO A 35 7.67 42.82 -5.00
CA PRO A 35 6.35 43.18 -5.51
C PRO A 35 5.23 42.46 -4.74
N PRO A 36 3.99 42.99 -4.73
CA PRO A 36 2.88 42.53 -3.89
C PRO A 36 2.45 41.06 -4.10
N ARG A 37 3.01 40.36 -5.09
CA ARG A 37 2.76 38.94 -5.35
C ARG A 37 3.56 37.97 -4.46
N ALA A 38 4.64 38.41 -3.81
CA ALA A 38 5.44 37.54 -2.93
C ALA A 38 4.74 37.17 -1.61
N ARG A 39 3.74 37.97 -1.16
CA ARG A 39 2.98 37.69 0.08
C ARG A 39 1.99 36.52 -0.05
N ARG A 40 1.57 36.14 -1.27
CA ARG A 40 0.71 34.95 -1.48
C ARG A 40 1.53 33.64 -1.47
N TYR A 41 2.78 33.68 -1.94
CA TYR A 41 3.69 32.52 -1.86
C TYR A 41 4.03 32.15 -0.41
N ASN A 42 4.17 33.13 0.49
CA ASN A 42 4.43 32.84 1.90
C ASN A 42 3.24 32.25 2.67
N ARG A 43 1.99 32.42 2.22
CA ARG A 43 0.83 31.73 2.83
C ARG A 43 0.70 30.28 2.36
N LEU A 44 1.09 29.99 1.12
CA LEU A 44 1.20 28.61 0.59
C LEU A 44 2.39 27.87 1.20
N ALA A 45 3.51 28.56 1.44
CA ALA A 45 4.65 28.01 2.17
C ALA A 45 4.34 27.79 3.66
N ALA A 46 3.50 28.63 4.27
CA ALA A 46 3.04 28.44 5.66
C ALA A 46 1.97 27.34 5.80
N SER A 47 1.15 27.05 4.76
CA SER A 47 0.31 25.84 4.75
C SER A 47 1.11 24.58 4.41
N ALA A 48 2.20 24.70 3.63
CA ALA A 48 3.15 23.61 3.39
C ALA A 48 4.02 23.31 4.62
N SER A 49 4.37 24.32 5.43
CA SER A 49 5.01 24.12 6.74
C SER A 49 4.02 23.71 7.84
N ALA A 50 2.71 23.67 7.53
CA ALA A 50 1.67 23.08 8.38
C ALA A 50 1.34 21.63 8.00
N ALA A 51 1.96 21.08 6.94
CA ALA A 51 2.23 19.63 6.82
C ALA A 51 3.33 19.18 7.84
N ARG A 52 3.26 19.79 9.03
CA ARG A 52 4.12 19.66 10.20
C ARG A 52 4.18 18.18 10.58
N GLU A 53 5.37 17.61 10.41
CA GLU A 53 5.89 16.42 11.10
C GLU A 53 4.83 15.35 11.41
N MET A 54 4.27 14.69 10.39
CA MET A 54 3.75 13.35 10.66
C MET A 54 4.96 12.49 10.99
N PRO A 55 5.06 11.92 12.21
CA PRO A 55 6.13 11.00 12.52
C PRO A 55 6.09 9.84 11.52
N TRP A 56 7.27 9.47 11.00
CA TRP A 56 7.37 8.35 10.06
C TRP A 56 6.91 7.07 10.76
N PRO A 57 6.08 6.22 10.12
CA PRO A 57 5.69 4.93 10.66
C PRO A 57 6.94 4.14 11.06
N HIS A 58 7.06 3.79 12.33
CA HIS A 58 8.26 3.18 12.89
C HIS A 58 7.97 1.76 13.43
N VAL A 59 8.56 0.76 12.78
CA VAL A 59 8.60 -0.62 13.24
C VAL A 59 9.93 -0.91 13.93
N LEU A 60 9.90 -1.61 15.07
CA LEU A 60 11.08 -2.24 15.66
C LEU A 60 11.00 -3.76 15.47
N THR A 61 11.94 -4.34 14.74
CA THR A 61 12.10 -5.81 14.73
C THR A 61 12.97 -6.29 15.88
N VAL A 62 12.55 -7.35 16.57
CA VAL A 62 13.32 -8.07 17.60
C VAL A 62 13.48 -9.50 17.11
N ALA A 63 14.61 -9.80 16.48
CA ALA A 63 14.81 -11.06 15.77
C ALA A 63 16.29 -11.44 15.59
N GLY A 64 16.53 -12.65 15.08
CA GLY A 64 17.85 -13.10 14.66
C GLY A 64 18.31 -12.46 13.35
N SER A 65 19.63 -12.35 13.18
CA SER A 65 20.29 -11.97 11.93
C SER A 65 20.52 -13.19 11.04
N ASP A 66 20.02 -13.13 9.80
CA ASP A 66 20.29 -14.11 8.74
C ASP A 66 21.47 -13.63 7.90
N SER A 67 22.59 -14.35 7.95
CA SER A 67 23.78 -14.03 7.15
C SER A 67 23.54 -14.11 5.63
N GLY A 68 22.55 -14.89 5.18
CA GLY A 68 22.14 -14.95 3.77
C GLY A 68 21.28 -13.77 3.33
N GLY A 69 20.75 -13.00 4.29
CA GLY A 69 19.94 -11.81 4.05
C GLY A 69 18.56 -12.08 3.45
N GLY A 70 18.07 -13.32 3.50
CA GLY A 70 16.76 -13.72 2.98
C GLY A 70 15.66 -13.73 4.04
N ALA A 71 16.01 -13.89 5.32
CA ALA A 71 15.11 -13.92 6.48
C ALA A 71 15.62 -12.97 7.59
N GLY A 72 15.11 -13.16 8.81
CA GLY A 72 15.57 -12.43 10.00
C GLY A 72 15.39 -10.91 9.89
N ILE A 73 16.21 -10.16 10.63
CA ILE A 73 16.18 -8.68 10.61
C ILE A 73 16.39 -8.12 9.19
N GLN A 74 17.14 -8.82 8.33
CA GLN A 74 17.38 -8.39 6.96
C GLN A 74 16.09 -8.41 6.14
N ALA A 75 15.30 -9.47 6.22
CA ALA A 75 13.98 -9.52 5.60
C ALA A 75 13.04 -8.48 6.21
N ASP A 76 13.07 -8.32 7.53
CA ASP A 76 12.19 -7.39 8.24
C ASP A 76 12.44 -5.94 7.82
N ILE A 77 13.70 -5.50 7.79
CA ILE A 77 14.09 -4.15 7.35
C ILE A 77 13.73 -3.94 5.88
N LYS A 78 14.02 -4.91 5.01
CA LYS A 78 13.71 -4.80 3.57
C LYS A 78 12.21 -4.72 3.32
N ALA A 79 11.41 -5.54 4.01
CA ALA A 79 9.95 -5.51 3.92
C ALA A 79 9.41 -4.16 4.38
N CYS A 80 9.82 -3.67 5.56
CA CYS A 80 9.39 -2.38 6.06
C CYS A 80 9.76 -1.24 5.12
N ALA A 81 11.00 -1.24 4.59
CA ALA A 81 11.46 -0.25 3.62
C ALA A 81 10.64 -0.28 2.32
N ALA A 82 10.32 -1.47 1.80
CA ALA A 82 9.48 -1.63 0.61
C ALA A 82 8.05 -1.11 0.81
N LEU A 83 7.56 -1.07 2.05
CA LEU A 83 6.28 -0.52 2.42
C LEU A 83 6.36 0.93 2.92
N GLY A 84 7.53 1.56 2.99
CA GLY A 84 7.67 2.95 3.43
C GLY A 84 7.53 3.15 4.95
N ALA A 85 7.86 2.14 5.75
CA ALA A 85 8.05 2.26 7.20
C ALA A 85 9.55 2.28 7.55
N TYR A 86 9.93 3.12 8.50
CA TYR A 86 11.27 3.06 9.08
C TYR A 86 11.35 1.83 9.99
N CYS A 87 12.46 1.07 9.91
CA CYS A 87 12.63 -0.16 10.68
C CYS A 87 13.93 -0.12 11.48
N SER A 88 13.82 -0.05 12.80
CA SER A 88 14.95 -0.30 13.71
C SER A 88 14.98 -1.77 14.09
N SER A 89 16.10 -2.23 14.66
CA SER A 89 16.31 -3.64 14.98
C SER A 89 16.99 -3.85 16.32
N VAL A 90 16.58 -4.90 17.02
CA VAL A 90 17.30 -5.52 18.14
C VAL A 90 17.67 -6.93 17.71
N VAL A 91 18.96 -7.26 17.79
CA VAL A 91 19.48 -8.57 17.37
C VAL A 91 19.48 -9.53 18.55
N THR A 92 18.74 -10.63 18.43
CA THR A 92 18.63 -11.66 19.48
C THR A 92 19.65 -12.79 19.32
N ALA A 93 20.08 -13.04 18.09
CA ALA A 93 21.15 -13.97 17.74
C ALA A 93 21.68 -13.66 16.34
N VAL A 94 22.90 -14.11 16.04
CA VAL A 94 23.46 -14.11 14.70
C VAL A 94 23.56 -15.54 14.21
N THR A 95 22.99 -15.83 13.04
CA THR A 95 23.10 -17.14 12.40
C THR A 95 24.19 -17.11 11.34
N ALA A 96 25.09 -18.09 11.35
CA ALA A 96 25.86 -18.44 10.17
C ALA A 96 24.91 -19.26 9.30
N GLN A 97 24.26 -18.60 8.34
CA GLN A 97 23.22 -19.17 7.51
C GLN A 97 23.41 -18.71 6.06
N ASN A 98 23.05 -19.58 5.12
CA ASN A 98 22.97 -19.27 3.70
C ASN A 98 21.85 -20.11 3.07
N THR A 99 21.74 -20.11 1.73
CA THR A 99 20.65 -20.85 1.05
C THR A 99 20.72 -22.37 1.21
N ALA A 100 21.85 -22.92 1.66
CA ALA A 100 22.01 -24.35 1.95
C ALA A 100 21.56 -24.75 3.37
N GLY A 101 21.22 -23.79 4.25
CA GLY A 101 20.77 -24.04 5.62
C GLY A 101 21.57 -23.27 6.68
N VAL A 102 21.42 -23.66 7.95
CA VAL A 102 22.08 -23.04 9.11
C VAL A 102 23.33 -23.84 9.48
N GLN A 103 24.49 -23.19 9.57
CA GLN A 103 25.77 -23.79 9.98
C GLN A 103 26.14 -23.49 11.43
N GLY A 104 25.55 -22.45 12.03
CA GLY A 104 25.80 -22.08 13.42
C GLY A 104 24.89 -20.97 13.91
N ILE A 105 24.70 -20.90 15.22
CA ILE A 105 23.89 -19.89 15.90
C ILE A 105 24.70 -19.34 17.06
N HIS A 106 24.86 -18.02 17.11
CA HIS A 106 25.44 -17.30 18.22
C HIS A 106 24.37 -16.44 18.89
N VAL A 107 23.91 -16.86 20.07
CA VAL A 107 22.89 -16.12 20.85
C VAL A 107 23.54 -14.88 21.47
N VAL A 108 22.89 -13.73 21.29
CA VAL A 108 23.35 -12.48 21.90
C VAL A 108 23.02 -12.52 23.40
N PRO A 109 23.95 -12.14 24.30
CA PRO A 109 23.69 -12.12 25.74
C PRO A 109 22.45 -11.28 26.09
N GLU A 110 21.63 -11.78 27.03
CA GLU A 110 20.36 -11.18 27.43
C GLU A 110 20.50 -9.73 27.91
N GLU A 111 21.58 -9.43 28.63
CA GLU A 111 21.88 -8.07 29.09
C GLU A 111 22.12 -7.11 27.92
N PHE A 112 22.83 -7.56 26.88
CA PHE A 112 23.06 -6.74 25.69
C PHE A 112 21.78 -6.59 24.85
N ILE A 113 20.90 -7.58 24.83
CA ILE A 113 19.56 -7.45 24.23
C ILE A 113 18.74 -6.38 24.98
N ARG A 114 18.82 -6.36 26.31
CA ARG A 114 18.17 -5.34 27.15
C ARG A 114 18.73 -3.94 26.89
N GLU A 115 20.04 -3.81 26.75
CA GLU A 115 20.69 -2.54 26.38
C GLU A 115 20.24 -2.05 25.00
N GLN A 116 20.17 -2.94 24.00
CA GLN A 116 19.66 -2.60 22.66
C GLN A 116 18.19 -2.13 22.71
N LEU A 117 17.31 -2.86 23.42
CA LEU A 117 15.91 -2.48 23.60
C LEU A 117 15.77 -1.11 24.27
N ASN A 118 16.49 -0.88 25.37
CA ASN A 118 16.48 0.41 26.06
C ASN A 118 16.99 1.53 25.14
N SER A 119 18.06 1.29 24.36
CA SER A 119 18.64 2.30 23.47
C SER A 119 17.65 2.78 22.40
N VAL A 120 16.87 1.86 21.83
CA VAL A 120 15.86 2.22 20.82
C VAL A 120 14.61 2.79 21.48
N LEU A 121 14.01 2.07 22.44
CA LEU A 121 12.68 2.39 22.99
C LEU A 121 12.67 3.65 23.88
N SER A 122 13.82 4.07 24.41
CA SER A 122 13.89 5.28 25.24
C SER A 122 14.10 6.58 24.45
N ASP A 123 14.53 6.49 23.18
CA ASP A 123 14.85 7.64 22.33
C ASP A 123 13.93 7.72 21.10
N MET A 124 13.58 6.58 20.51
CA MET A 124 12.83 6.51 19.26
C MET A 124 11.35 6.22 19.52
N SER A 125 10.47 6.98 18.87
CA SER A 125 9.02 6.79 18.96
C SER A 125 8.55 5.59 18.12
N VAL A 126 8.78 4.38 18.62
CA VAL A 126 8.40 3.12 17.96
C VAL A 126 6.89 2.93 18.02
N ASP A 127 6.26 2.72 16.85
CA ASP A 127 4.82 2.47 16.74
C ASP A 127 4.48 0.99 16.98
N VAL A 128 5.20 0.09 16.33
CA VAL A 128 4.90 -1.35 16.31
C VAL A 128 6.16 -2.15 16.55
N VAL A 129 6.07 -3.19 17.38
CA VAL A 129 7.15 -4.16 17.56
C VAL A 129 6.77 -5.44 16.83
N LYS A 130 7.70 -5.96 16.04
CA LYS A 130 7.61 -7.27 15.40
C LYS A 130 8.64 -8.20 15.99
N THR A 131 8.24 -9.38 16.45
CA THR A 131 9.19 -10.41 16.92
C THR A 131 9.47 -11.40 15.82
N GLY A 132 10.70 -11.92 15.76
CA GLY A 132 11.06 -13.11 14.99
C GLY A 132 11.59 -14.20 15.92
N MET A 133 12.76 -14.74 15.59
CA MET A 133 13.43 -15.75 16.40
C MET A 133 13.82 -15.21 17.78
N LEU A 134 13.24 -15.78 18.85
CA LEU A 134 13.64 -15.55 20.24
C LEU A 134 14.24 -16.85 20.80
N PRO A 135 15.57 -16.93 21.01
CA PRO A 135 16.25 -18.21 21.21
C PRO A 135 16.04 -18.84 22.59
N SER A 136 15.75 -18.04 23.63
CA SER A 136 15.63 -18.52 25.01
C SER A 136 14.45 -17.89 25.76
N ILE A 137 14.05 -18.52 26.87
CA ILE A 137 13.10 -17.97 27.84
C ILE A 137 13.51 -16.57 28.32
N GLY A 138 14.78 -16.37 28.63
CA GLY A 138 15.26 -15.10 29.17
C GLY A 138 15.14 -13.96 28.16
N VAL A 139 15.38 -14.22 26.87
CA VAL A 139 15.12 -13.24 25.79
C VAL A 139 13.65 -12.85 25.72
N VAL A 140 12.72 -13.82 25.81
CA VAL A 140 11.28 -13.54 25.81
C VAL A 140 10.89 -12.67 27.00
N ARG A 141 11.44 -12.94 28.19
CA ARG A 141 11.18 -12.15 29.40
C ARG A 141 11.75 -10.74 29.31
N VAL A 142 12.98 -10.58 28.83
CA VAL A 142 13.60 -9.27 28.58
C VAL A 142 12.72 -8.42 27.66
N LEU A 143 12.18 -9.03 26.58
CA LEU A 143 11.25 -8.35 25.67
C LEU A 143 9.97 -7.94 26.39
N CYS A 144 9.30 -8.87 27.09
CA CYS A 144 8.05 -8.59 27.79
C CYS A 144 8.20 -7.49 28.85
N GLU A 145 9.29 -7.51 29.63
CA GLU A 145 9.62 -6.46 30.60
C GLU A 145 9.83 -5.09 29.93
N SER A 146 10.54 -5.08 28.80
CA SER A 146 10.81 -3.85 28.05
C SER A 146 9.54 -3.25 27.47
N LEU A 147 8.63 -4.06 26.91
CA LEU A 147 7.36 -3.60 26.36
C LEU A 147 6.34 -3.19 27.44
N LYS A 148 6.45 -3.73 28.66
CA LYS A 148 5.70 -3.22 29.82
C LYS A 148 6.19 -1.84 30.25
N LYS A 149 7.51 -1.60 30.16
CA LYS A 149 8.14 -0.31 30.51
C LYS A 149 7.94 0.74 29.41
N PHE A 150 7.98 0.34 28.15
CA PHE A 150 7.80 1.19 26.96
C PHE A 150 6.69 0.62 26.08
N PRO A 151 5.41 0.98 26.36
CA PRO A 151 4.29 0.48 25.59
C PRO A 151 4.32 0.99 24.15
N VAL A 152 3.93 0.12 23.22
CA VAL A 152 3.83 0.41 21.77
C VAL A 152 2.37 0.25 21.31
N LYS A 153 2.04 0.75 20.11
CA LYS A 153 0.67 0.69 19.57
C LYS A 153 0.22 -0.73 19.25
N ALA A 154 1.15 -1.56 18.76
CA ALA A 154 0.87 -2.97 18.49
C ALA A 154 2.11 -3.87 18.63
N LEU A 155 1.86 -5.14 18.96
CA LEU A 155 2.84 -6.21 18.97
C LEU A 155 2.45 -7.32 17.96
N VAL A 156 3.29 -7.52 16.95
CA VAL A 156 3.16 -8.59 15.94
C VAL A 156 4.14 -9.71 16.31
N VAL A 157 3.62 -10.90 16.62
CA VAL A 157 4.44 -12.04 17.04
C VAL A 157 4.52 -13.08 15.92
N ASP A 158 5.70 -13.21 15.30
CA ASP A 158 6.05 -14.33 14.43
C ASP A 158 6.73 -15.41 15.29
N PRO A 159 6.06 -16.54 15.62
CA PRO A 159 6.57 -17.52 16.57
C PRO A 159 7.58 -18.47 15.92
N VAL A 160 8.69 -17.90 15.44
CA VAL A 160 9.75 -18.62 14.72
C VAL A 160 10.46 -19.59 15.66
N MET A 161 10.17 -20.90 15.49
CA MET A 161 10.78 -21.99 16.28
C MET A 161 11.77 -22.83 15.49
N VAL A 162 11.61 -22.88 14.17
CA VAL A 162 12.33 -23.77 13.28
C VAL A 162 12.71 -22.98 12.04
N SER A 163 13.93 -23.16 11.53
CA SER A 163 14.34 -22.58 10.26
C SER A 163 13.54 -23.19 9.11
N THR A 164 13.50 -22.51 7.97
CA THR A 164 12.88 -23.07 6.77
C THR A 164 13.58 -24.36 6.29
N SER A 165 14.86 -24.58 6.69
CA SER A 165 15.61 -25.83 6.48
C SER A 165 15.32 -26.93 7.51
N GLY A 166 14.58 -26.64 8.59
CA GLY A 166 14.18 -27.62 9.61
C GLY A 166 14.99 -27.59 10.91
N ASP A 167 15.97 -26.70 11.03
CA ASP A 167 16.84 -26.59 12.21
C ASP A 167 16.08 -25.94 13.37
N THR A 168 16.22 -26.48 14.59
CA THR A 168 15.56 -25.91 15.77
C THR A 168 16.26 -24.62 16.18
N LEU A 169 15.50 -23.52 16.25
CA LEU A 169 16.01 -22.17 16.51
C LEU A 169 15.76 -21.69 17.94
N SER A 170 14.85 -22.35 18.66
CA SER A 170 14.49 -22.04 20.05
C SER A 170 14.37 -23.33 20.85
N GLU A 171 14.73 -23.27 22.14
CA GLU A 171 14.46 -24.38 23.06
C GLU A 171 12.96 -24.71 23.13
N SER A 172 12.61 -25.99 23.29
CA SER A 172 11.21 -26.41 23.45
C SER A 172 10.55 -25.81 24.70
N SER A 173 11.36 -25.53 25.74
CA SER A 173 10.99 -24.84 26.97
C SER A 173 10.48 -23.42 26.72
N THR A 174 10.94 -22.75 25.65
CA THR A 174 10.56 -21.37 25.31
C THR A 174 9.05 -21.27 24.96
N LEU A 175 8.41 -22.36 24.53
CA LEU A 175 6.99 -22.38 24.14
C LEU A 175 6.02 -22.13 25.28
N SER A 176 6.36 -22.50 26.53
CA SER A 176 5.50 -22.17 27.66
C SER A 176 5.44 -20.65 27.83
N VAL A 177 6.59 -19.98 27.83
CA VAL A 177 6.68 -18.53 28.04
C VAL A 177 6.05 -17.74 26.89
N TYR A 178 6.11 -18.25 25.65
CA TYR A 178 5.33 -17.68 24.55
C TYR A 178 3.84 -17.68 24.86
N ARG A 179 3.28 -18.83 25.28
CA ARG A 179 1.85 -18.98 25.56
C ARG A 179 1.42 -18.20 26.80
N ASP A 180 2.22 -18.25 27.85
CA ASP A 180 1.86 -17.75 29.18
C ASP A 180 2.10 -16.24 29.34
N GLU A 181 3.12 -15.70 28.66
CA GLU A 181 3.53 -14.30 28.82
C GLU A 181 3.41 -13.48 27.53
N LEU A 182 4.03 -13.92 26.42
CA LEU A 182 4.15 -13.11 25.21
C LEU A 182 2.81 -12.96 24.46
N PHE A 183 2.06 -14.05 24.32
CA PHE A 183 0.80 -14.07 23.56
C PHE A 183 -0.28 -13.22 24.22
N ALA A 184 -0.31 -13.10 25.54
CA ALA A 184 -1.21 -12.20 26.25
C ALA A 184 -0.98 -10.70 25.92
N MET A 185 0.22 -10.35 25.42
CA MET A 185 0.56 -9.00 24.99
C MET A 185 0.37 -8.77 23.48
N ALA A 186 0.17 -9.84 22.69
CA ALA A 186 0.20 -9.78 21.24
C ALA A 186 -1.11 -9.25 20.63
N ASP A 187 -1.00 -8.31 19.71
CA ASP A 187 -2.13 -7.87 18.88
C ASP A 187 -2.42 -8.88 17.76
N ILE A 188 -1.39 -9.56 17.26
CA ILE A 188 -1.54 -10.68 16.33
C ILE A 188 -0.39 -11.67 16.48
N VAL A 189 -0.70 -12.98 16.35
CA VAL A 189 0.28 -14.05 16.22
C VAL A 189 0.15 -14.71 14.85
N THR A 190 1.27 -14.94 14.17
CA THR A 190 1.28 -15.37 12.75
C THR A 190 1.94 -16.74 12.51
N PRO A 191 1.53 -17.84 13.17
CA PRO A 191 2.18 -19.14 13.01
C PRO A 191 1.92 -19.75 11.63
N ASN A 192 2.88 -20.45 11.05
CA ASN A 192 2.60 -21.43 9.99
C ASN A 192 1.99 -22.71 10.57
N VAL A 193 1.50 -23.62 9.72
CA VAL A 193 0.90 -24.89 10.18
C VAL A 193 1.82 -25.75 11.06
N LYS A 194 3.14 -25.74 10.82
CA LYS A 194 4.10 -26.50 11.63
C LYS A 194 4.29 -25.86 13.01
N GLU A 195 4.36 -24.54 13.06
CA GLU A 195 4.45 -23.75 14.28
C GLU A 195 3.16 -23.86 15.11
N ALA A 196 1.99 -23.73 14.47
CA ALA A 196 0.70 -23.91 15.10
C ALA A 196 0.55 -25.31 15.71
N SER A 197 0.98 -26.35 14.98
CA SER A 197 1.03 -27.72 15.49
C SER A 197 1.90 -27.80 16.77
N ARG A 198 3.11 -27.24 16.76
CA ARG A 198 4.00 -27.25 17.94
C ARG A 198 3.45 -26.47 19.13
N LEU A 199 2.88 -25.28 18.90
CA LEU A 199 2.23 -24.47 19.95
C LEU A 199 1.09 -25.22 20.64
N LEU A 200 0.41 -26.10 19.90
CA LEU A 200 -0.71 -26.92 20.36
C LEU A 200 -0.30 -28.33 20.81
N GLY A 201 1.00 -28.59 20.99
CA GLY A 201 1.48 -29.88 21.52
C GLY A 201 1.56 -31.01 20.49
N GLY A 202 1.72 -30.69 19.21
CA GLY A 202 1.97 -31.66 18.14
C GLY A 202 0.72 -32.15 17.40
N VAL A 203 -0.40 -31.41 17.47
CA VAL A 203 -1.65 -31.74 16.77
C VAL A 203 -1.43 -31.73 15.25
N SER A 204 -1.97 -32.72 14.54
CA SER A 204 -1.87 -32.77 13.06
C SER A 204 -2.83 -31.76 12.44
N LEU A 205 -2.31 -30.85 11.60
CA LEU A 205 -3.09 -29.86 10.86
C LEU A 205 -2.95 -30.15 9.36
N ARG A 206 -4.02 -30.63 8.71
CA ARG A 206 -4.00 -31.05 7.30
C ARG A 206 -5.04 -30.36 6.43
N THR A 207 -6.07 -29.80 7.06
CA THR A 207 -7.20 -29.16 6.38
C THR A 207 -7.37 -27.72 6.84
N VAL A 208 -8.09 -26.92 6.04
CA VAL A 208 -8.47 -25.54 6.43
C VAL A 208 -9.36 -25.56 7.69
N SER A 209 -10.14 -26.62 7.90
CA SER A 209 -10.90 -26.80 9.15
C SER A 209 -9.97 -26.98 10.36
N ASP A 210 -8.88 -27.74 10.21
CA ASP A 210 -7.88 -27.87 11.28
C ASP A 210 -7.21 -26.53 11.59
N MET A 211 -6.93 -25.73 10.56
CA MET A 211 -6.38 -24.38 10.75
C MET A 211 -7.32 -23.45 11.51
N ARG A 212 -8.63 -23.50 11.26
CA ARG A 212 -9.62 -22.77 12.05
C ARG A 212 -9.59 -23.18 13.52
N ASN A 213 -9.63 -24.48 13.78
CA ASN A 213 -9.55 -25.03 15.15
C ASN A 213 -8.25 -24.62 15.84
N ALA A 214 -7.13 -24.61 15.09
CA ALA A 214 -5.84 -24.17 15.59
C ALA A 214 -5.83 -22.66 15.92
N ALA A 215 -6.38 -21.82 15.03
CA ALA A 215 -6.50 -20.38 15.26
C ALA A 215 -7.31 -20.08 16.53
N GLU A 216 -8.45 -20.76 16.70
CA GLU A 216 -9.30 -20.63 17.90
C GLU A 216 -8.59 -21.10 19.17
N SER A 217 -7.81 -22.18 19.09
CA SER A 217 -7.07 -22.71 20.23
C SER A 217 -5.91 -21.79 20.63
N ILE A 218 -5.20 -21.22 19.65
CA ILE A 218 -4.12 -20.26 19.89
C ILE A 218 -4.67 -18.95 20.45
N TYR A 219 -5.84 -18.51 19.99
CA TYR A 219 -6.53 -17.34 20.52
C TYR A 219 -6.80 -17.45 22.03
N LYS A 220 -7.07 -18.67 22.53
CA LYS A 220 -7.27 -18.93 23.98
C LYS A 220 -6.02 -18.72 24.83
N PHE A 221 -4.82 -18.62 24.23
CA PHE A 221 -3.61 -18.22 24.93
C PHE A 221 -3.49 -16.69 25.16
N GLY A 222 -4.41 -15.89 24.61
CA GLY A 222 -4.51 -14.45 24.88
C GLY A 222 -4.27 -13.45 23.75
N PRO A 223 -3.79 -13.79 22.54
CA PRO A 223 -3.57 -12.77 21.52
C PRO A 223 -4.89 -12.21 21.00
N LYS A 224 -4.92 -10.94 20.58
CA LYS A 224 -6.15 -10.31 20.07
C LYS A 224 -6.59 -10.87 18.70
N HIS A 225 -5.63 -11.33 17.89
CA HIS A 225 -5.89 -11.92 16.58
C HIS A 225 -4.91 -13.06 16.32
N VAL A 226 -5.29 -14.00 15.46
CA VAL A 226 -4.43 -15.11 15.03
C VAL A 226 -4.51 -15.26 13.51
N LEU A 227 -3.36 -15.42 12.86
CA LEU A 227 -3.26 -15.75 11.45
C LEU A 227 -2.47 -17.05 11.27
N VAL A 228 -3.18 -18.16 11.03
CA VAL A 228 -2.56 -19.45 10.72
C VAL A 228 -2.24 -19.51 9.23
N LYS A 229 -0.95 -19.60 8.89
CA LYS A 229 -0.47 -19.60 7.50
C LYS A 229 -0.47 -21.02 6.92
N GLY A 230 -1.18 -21.26 5.84
CA GLY A 230 -1.37 -22.59 5.24
C GLY A 230 -0.47 -22.89 4.05
N GLY A 231 0.42 -21.95 3.67
CA GLY A 231 1.34 -22.09 2.52
C GLY A 231 2.18 -23.38 2.50
N ASP A 232 2.40 -24.04 3.63
CA ASP A 232 3.15 -25.31 3.71
C ASP A 232 2.29 -26.58 3.50
N MET A 233 0.98 -26.46 3.32
CA MET A 233 0.10 -27.60 3.05
C MET A 233 0.27 -28.11 1.62
N LEU A 234 1.04 -29.20 1.45
CA LEU A 234 1.45 -29.76 0.16
C LEU A 234 0.28 -30.21 -0.74
N GLU A 235 -0.88 -30.55 -0.15
CA GLU A 235 -2.01 -31.12 -0.89
C GLU A 235 -3.00 -30.07 -1.43
N SER A 236 -2.81 -28.78 -1.12
CA SER A 236 -3.70 -27.71 -1.60
C SER A 236 -3.11 -26.96 -2.79
N SER A 237 -3.92 -26.79 -3.84
CA SER A 237 -3.62 -25.92 -4.98
C SER A 237 -3.50 -24.45 -4.58
N ASP A 238 -4.15 -24.07 -3.48
CA ASP A 238 -4.24 -22.68 -3.02
C ASP A 238 -3.42 -22.50 -1.74
N ALA A 239 -2.77 -21.35 -1.62
CA ALA A 239 -2.12 -20.93 -0.39
C ALA A 239 -3.16 -20.23 0.50
N THR A 240 -3.98 -21.03 1.19
CA THR A 240 -5.03 -20.50 2.08
C THR A 240 -4.47 -20.21 3.47
N ASP A 241 -4.69 -19.00 3.99
CA ASP A 241 -4.43 -18.64 5.37
C ASP A 241 -5.75 -18.40 6.11
N VAL A 242 -5.76 -18.64 7.43
CA VAL A 242 -6.96 -18.44 8.26
C VAL A 242 -6.69 -17.35 9.29
N PHE A 243 -7.40 -16.23 9.15
CA PHE A 243 -7.42 -15.15 10.12
C PHE A 243 -8.60 -15.31 11.08
N PHE A 244 -8.37 -15.08 12.37
CA PHE A 244 -9.39 -15.12 13.41
C PHE A 244 -9.22 -13.91 14.35
N ASP A 245 -10.32 -13.19 14.59
CA ASP A 245 -10.36 -11.97 15.44
C ASP A 245 -11.04 -12.20 16.81
N GLY A 246 -11.38 -13.45 17.12
CA GLY A 246 -12.16 -13.82 18.31
C GLY A 246 -13.66 -13.96 18.06
N LYS A 247 -14.17 -13.56 16.89
CA LYS A 247 -15.59 -13.64 16.52
C LYS A 247 -15.79 -14.36 15.20
N GLU A 248 -15.04 -13.98 14.17
CA GLU A 248 -15.21 -14.44 12.81
C GLU A 248 -13.91 -15.01 12.25
N PHE A 249 -14.07 -16.03 11.41
CA PHE A 249 -12.98 -16.60 10.62
C PHE A 249 -13.01 -16.03 9.22
N ILE A 250 -11.85 -15.55 8.76
CA ILE A 250 -11.67 -15.06 7.40
C ILE A 250 -10.61 -15.94 6.73
N GLU A 251 -11.01 -16.64 5.68
CA GLU A 251 -10.08 -17.34 4.80
C GLU A 251 -9.51 -16.34 3.79
N LEU A 252 -8.19 -16.34 3.67
CA LEU A 252 -7.48 -15.54 2.69
C LEU A 252 -6.85 -16.51 1.69
N HIS A 253 -7.35 -16.48 0.46
CA HIS A 253 -6.85 -17.32 -0.62
C HIS A 253 -5.82 -16.56 -1.46
N ALA A 254 -4.81 -17.27 -1.93
CA ALA A 254 -3.84 -16.80 -2.91
C ALA A 254 -3.40 -17.99 -3.78
N HIS A 255 -2.92 -17.71 -4.99
CA HIS A 255 -2.39 -18.75 -5.84
C HIS A 255 -1.07 -19.28 -5.26
N ARG A 256 -0.90 -20.60 -5.26
CA ARG A 256 0.39 -21.20 -4.89
C ARG A 256 1.41 -20.92 -6.00
N ILE A 257 2.36 -20.02 -5.73
CA ILE A 257 3.45 -19.74 -6.66
C ILE A 257 4.45 -20.91 -6.66
N LYS A 258 4.68 -21.50 -7.83
CA LYS A 258 5.69 -22.56 -8.02
C LYS A 258 7.09 -21.93 -8.08
N THR A 259 7.80 -21.91 -6.96
CA THR A 259 9.17 -21.42 -6.87
C THR A 259 9.92 -22.09 -5.72
N HIS A 260 11.26 -22.12 -5.81
CA HIS A 260 12.14 -22.49 -4.69
C HIS A 260 12.48 -21.28 -3.80
N ASN A 261 12.09 -20.07 -4.21
CA ASN A 261 12.48 -18.82 -3.56
C ASN A 261 11.52 -18.44 -2.42
N THR A 262 11.43 -19.28 -1.40
CA THR A 262 10.47 -19.15 -0.28
C THR A 262 11.13 -18.76 1.05
N HIS A 263 12.45 -18.60 1.08
CA HIS A 263 13.19 -18.23 2.29
C HIS A 263 12.80 -16.82 2.74
N GLY A 264 12.34 -16.69 3.99
CA GLY A 264 11.92 -15.42 4.58
C GLY A 264 10.45 -15.02 4.38
N THR A 265 9.62 -15.89 3.78
CA THR A 265 8.18 -15.63 3.56
C THR A 265 7.44 -15.25 4.85
N GLY A 266 7.65 -16.03 5.93
CA GLY A 266 7.07 -15.77 7.24
C GLY A 266 7.49 -14.42 7.84
N CYS A 267 8.80 -14.15 7.87
CA CYS A 267 9.35 -12.91 8.40
C CYS A 267 8.82 -11.69 7.64
N THR A 268 8.78 -11.78 6.30
CA THR A 268 8.27 -10.72 5.43
C THR A 268 6.80 -10.45 5.70
N LEU A 269 5.97 -11.50 5.79
CA LEU A 269 4.54 -11.35 6.03
C LEU A 269 4.28 -10.61 7.36
N ALA A 270 4.92 -11.04 8.44
CA ALA A 270 4.80 -10.39 9.75
C ALA A 270 5.29 -8.92 9.71
N SER A 271 6.38 -8.64 9.02
CA SER A 271 6.92 -7.29 8.86
C SER A 271 6.05 -6.38 8.00
N CYS A 272 5.36 -6.94 6.99
CA CYS A 272 4.36 -6.20 6.21
C CYS A 272 3.15 -5.81 7.08
N ILE A 273 2.66 -6.75 7.91
CA ILE A 273 1.57 -6.47 8.87
C ILE A 273 2.01 -5.34 9.81
N ALA A 274 3.21 -5.45 10.40
CA ALA A 274 3.72 -4.44 11.31
C ALA A 274 3.84 -3.05 10.65
N SER A 275 4.28 -3.01 9.38
CA SER A 275 4.40 -1.77 8.61
C SER A 275 3.05 -1.11 8.36
N GLU A 276 2.02 -1.87 8.01
CA GLU A 276 0.67 -1.33 7.80
C GLU A 276 0.02 -0.89 9.11
N LEU A 277 0.22 -1.62 10.20
CA LEU A 277 -0.24 -1.20 11.53
C LEU A 277 0.43 0.10 11.99
N ALA A 278 1.73 0.27 11.73
CA ALA A 278 2.45 1.51 12.04
C ALA A 278 1.89 2.72 11.26
N LYS A 279 1.37 2.50 10.04
CA LYS A 279 0.66 3.52 9.23
C LYS A 279 -0.77 3.80 9.70
N GLY A 280 -1.31 3.02 10.63
CA GLY A 280 -2.67 3.15 11.14
C GLY A 280 -3.72 2.30 10.40
N ALA A 281 -3.31 1.28 9.65
CA ALA A 281 -4.25 0.33 9.06
C ALA A 281 -5.02 -0.47 10.13
N THR A 282 -6.21 -0.96 9.76
CA THR A 282 -6.90 -1.98 10.56
C THR A 282 -6.17 -3.32 10.47
N MET A 283 -6.34 -4.19 11.46
CA MET A 283 -5.65 -5.50 11.50
C MET A 283 -5.92 -6.35 10.25
N LEU A 284 -7.19 -6.49 9.87
CA LEU A 284 -7.55 -7.27 8.69
C LEU A 284 -6.94 -6.69 7.41
N HIS A 285 -6.97 -5.36 7.25
CA HIS A 285 -6.35 -4.71 6.09
C HIS A 285 -4.84 -4.95 6.05
N ALA A 286 -4.15 -4.81 7.18
CA ALA A 286 -2.72 -5.09 7.29
C ALA A 286 -2.38 -6.53 6.87
N VAL A 287 -3.18 -7.50 7.31
CA VAL A 287 -3.04 -8.92 6.92
C VAL A 287 -3.26 -9.13 5.42
N GLN A 288 -4.31 -8.54 4.84
CA GLN A 288 -4.59 -8.62 3.41
C GLN A 288 -3.47 -8.03 2.56
N VAL A 289 -2.97 -6.85 2.92
CA VAL A 289 -1.84 -6.20 2.24
C VAL A 289 -0.58 -7.06 2.33
N ALA A 290 -0.30 -7.63 3.51
CA ALA A 290 0.87 -8.48 3.72
C ALA A 290 0.83 -9.75 2.88
N LYS A 291 -0.33 -10.42 2.81
CA LYS A 291 -0.51 -11.61 1.97
C LYS A 291 -0.29 -11.31 0.49
N ASN A 292 -0.93 -10.25 -0.01
CA ASN A 292 -0.79 -9.82 -1.40
C ASN A 292 0.67 -9.41 -1.72
N PHE A 293 1.35 -8.77 -0.77
CA PHE A 293 2.76 -8.40 -0.91
C PHE A 293 3.64 -9.65 -1.10
N VAL A 294 3.49 -10.66 -0.24
CA VAL A 294 4.29 -11.89 -0.31
C VAL A 294 4.00 -12.66 -1.59
N GLU A 295 2.73 -12.81 -1.98
CA GLU A 295 2.36 -13.44 -3.26
C GLU A 295 3.03 -12.74 -4.45
N SER A 296 2.93 -11.41 -4.51
CA SER A 296 3.54 -10.60 -5.56
C SER A 296 5.07 -10.72 -5.57
N ALA A 297 5.71 -10.72 -4.40
CA ALA A 297 7.15 -10.84 -4.26
C ALA A 297 7.65 -12.22 -4.71
N LEU A 298 6.94 -13.28 -4.34
CA LEU A 298 7.21 -14.65 -4.76
C LEU A 298 7.05 -14.81 -6.28
N HIS A 299 5.96 -14.27 -6.84
CA HIS A 299 5.73 -14.31 -8.28
C HIS A 299 6.82 -13.56 -9.06
N HIS A 300 7.14 -12.32 -8.64
CA HIS A 300 8.19 -11.51 -9.23
C HIS A 300 9.56 -12.21 -9.18
N SER A 301 9.83 -12.91 -8.07
CA SER A 301 11.13 -13.52 -7.81
C SER A 301 11.18 -15.00 -8.16
N LYS A 302 10.19 -15.54 -8.87
CA LYS A 302 10.07 -16.99 -9.08
C LYS A 302 11.30 -17.61 -9.76
N ASP A 303 11.95 -16.83 -10.63
CA ASP A 303 13.14 -17.20 -11.41
C ASP A 303 14.43 -16.55 -10.88
N LEU A 304 14.40 -15.90 -9.71
CA LEU A 304 15.56 -15.31 -9.08
C LEU A 304 16.56 -16.40 -8.68
N VAL A 305 17.84 -16.23 -9.03
CA VAL A 305 18.90 -17.18 -8.65
C VAL A 305 19.87 -16.50 -7.69
N VAL A 306 19.82 -16.90 -6.42
CA VAL A 306 20.76 -16.47 -5.37
C VAL A 306 21.17 -17.68 -4.55
N GLY A 307 22.47 -18.00 -4.56
CA GLY A 307 23.02 -19.20 -3.91
C GLY A 307 22.58 -20.51 -4.58
N ASN A 308 23.02 -21.65 -4.03
CA ASN A 308 22.85 -22.97 -4.65
C ASN A 308 22.06 -23.97 -3.78
N GLY A 309 21.59 -23.55 -2.61
CA GLY A 309 20.83 -24.43 -1.73
C GLY A 309 19.36 -24.61 -2.15
N PRO A 310 18.60 -25.46 -1.45
CA PRO A 310 17.27 -25.87 -1.86
C PRO A 310 16.22 -24.76 -1.77
N GLN A 311 16.52 -23.66 -1.07
CA GLN A 311 15.59 -22.56 -0.86
C GLN A 311 16.31 -21.22 -1.01
N GLY A 312 15.88 -20.45 -2.01
CA GLY A 312 16.40 -19.11 -2.28
C GLY A 312 15.58 -18.01 -1.58
N PRO A 313 16.13 -16.79 -1.47
CA PRO A 313 15.38 -15.60 -1.08
C PRO A 313 14.53 -15.07 -2.24
N PHE A 314 13.65 -14.12 -1.96
CA PHE A 314 12.93 -13.32 -2.96
C PHE A 314 13.27 -11.82 -2.85
N ASP A 315 13.00 -11.08 -3.91
CA ASP A 315 13.21 -9.63 -3.95
C ASP A 315 12.12 -8.89 -3.17
N HIS A 316 12.46 -8.50 -1.95
CA HIS A 316 11.60 -7.70 -1.08
C HIS A 316 11.36 -6.30 -1.65
N LEU A 317 12.30 -5.77 -2.45
CA LEU A 317 12.26 -4.40 -2.96
C LEU A 317 11.64 -4.34 -4.37
N PHE A 318 10.98 -5.40 -4.84
CA PHE A 318 10.39 -5.47 -6.19
C PHE A 318 9.46 -4.28 -6.47
N LYS A 319 8.68 -3.85 -5.46
CA LYS A 319 7.82 -2.66 -5.57
C LYS A 319 8.62 -1.39 -5.86
N LEU A 320 9.79 -1.21 -5.25
CA LEU A 320 10.64 -0.02 -5.46
C LEU A 320 11.29 0.02 -6.85
N LYS A 321 11.32 -1.11 -7.57
CA LYS A 321 11.92 -1.21 -8.92
C LYS A 321 10.95 -0.86 -10.05
N CYS A 322 9.64 -0.77 -9.77
CA CYS A 322 8.67 -0.24 -10.73
C CYS A 322 8.81 1.29 -10.84
N PRO A 323 8.81 1.89 -12.05
CA PRO A 323 9.03 3.33 -12.25
C PRO A 323 8.05 4.20 -11.43
N PRO A 324 8.50 5.37 -10.96
CA PRO A 324 8.78 5.61 -9.56
C PRO A 324 7.52 5.79 -8.72
N TYR A 325 7.47 5.02 -7.64
CA TYR A 325 6.75 5.37 -6.43
C TYR A 325 7.17 6.77 -5.97
N ASN A 326 6.25 7.74 -6.06
CA ASN A 326 6.32 8.91 -5.20
C ASN A 326 5.98 8.43 -3.78
N VAL A 327 7.03 8.12 -3.01
CA VAL A 327 6.97 7.92 -1.56
C VAL A 327 6.68 9.28 -0.94
N GLY A 328 5.39 9.58 -0.82
CA GLY A 328 4.85 10.84 -0.31
C GLY A 328 3.35 10.85 -0.53
N SER A 329 2.61 10.36 0.47
CA SER A 329 1.14 10.44 0.58
C SER A 329 0.41 10.38 -0.78
N GLN A 330 0.40 9.24 -1.47
CA GLN A 330 -0.61 9.07 -2.52
C GLN A 330 -1.97 9.13 -1.81
N PRO A 331 -2.85 10.10 -2.13
CA PRO A 331 -4.19 10.07 -1.57
C PRO A 331 -4.80 8.74 -2.03
N SER A 332 -5.17 7.88 -1.08
CA SER A 332 -6.04 6.75 -1.37
C SER A 332 -7.20 7.24 -2.21
N PHE A 333 -7.51 6.58 -3.32
CA PHE A 333 -8.69 6.87 -4.13
C PHE A 333 -9.89 7.12 -3.22
N LYS A 334 -10.50 8.31 -3.36
CA LYS A 334 -11.68 8.66 -2.56
C LYS A 334 -12.90 8.50 -3.46
N PRO A 335 -13.89 7.66 -3.09
CA PRO A 335 -15.09 7.46 -3.90
C PRO A 335 -15.79 8.77 -4.30
N ASP A 336 -15.70 9.80 -3.46
CA ASP A 336 -16.24 11.15 -3.67
C ASP A 336 -15.66 11.86 -4.91
N GLN A 337 -14.47 11.45 -5.38
CA GLN A 337 -13.86 11.95 -6.60
C GLN A 337 -14.67 11.58 -7.85
N LEU A 338 -15.53 10.56 -7.78
CA LEU A 338 -16.39 10.13 -8.89
C LEU A 338 -17.62 11.01 -9.12
N PHE A 339 -17.84 12.04 -8.29
CA PHE A 339 -19.09 12.82 -8.26
C PHE A 339 -19.51 13.43 -9.61
N LEU A 340 -18.62 14.23 -10.23
CA LEU A 340 -18.80 14.77 -11.57
C LEU A 340 -17.63 14.34 -12.44
N TYR A 341 -17.83 13.21 -13.12
CA TYR A 341 -16.82 12.53 -13.89
C TYR A 341 -16.85 13.02 -15.34
N ALA A 342 -15.83 13.75 -15.78
CA ALA A 342 -15.76 14.28 -17.14
C ALA A 342 -15.00 13.31 -18.07
N VAL A 343 -15.66 12.80 -19.11
CA VAL A 343 -15.00 11.97 -20.14
C VAL A 343 -14.82 12.80 -21.40
N THR A 344 -13.58 13.03 -21.80
CA THR A 344 -13.29 13.90 -22.94
C THR A 344 -13.65 13.26 -24.28
N ASP A 345 -13.70 14.07 -25.33
CA ASP A 345 -13.83 13.62 -26.71
C ASP A 345 -13.22 14.67 -27.66
N SER A 346 -12.13 14.33 -28.34
CA SER A 346 -11.46 15.27 -29.26
C SER A 346 -12.32 15.66 -30.45
N GLY A 347 -13.18 14.76 -30.97
CA GLY A 347 -14.07 15.09 -32.09
C GLY A 347 -15.04 16.21 -31.72
N MET A 348 -15.64 16.12 -30.53
CA MET A 348 -16.53 17.17 -30.01
C MET A 348 -15.78 18.48 -29.73
N ASN A 349 -14.58 18.42 -29.17
CA ASN A 349 -13.80 19.63 -28.89
C ASN A 349 -13.33 20.34 -30.16
N LYS A 350 -12.89 19.58 -31.19
CA LYS A 350 -12.52 20.11 -32.50
C LYS A 350 -13.68 20.85 -33.17
N LYS A 351 -14.92 20.34 -33.05
CA LYS A 351 -16.14 21.01 -33.55
C LYS A 351 -16.33 22.42 -32.97
N TRP A 352 -15.88 22.67 -31.75
CA TRP A 352 -15.95 23.96 -31.07
C TRP A 352 -14.62 24.74 -31.09
N GLY A 353 -13.63 24.30 -31.88
CA GLY A 353 -12.35 24.99 -32.03
C GLY A 353 -11.44 24.95 -30.80
N ARG A 354 -11.60 23.94 -29.93
CA ARG A 354 -10.85 23.82 -28.66
C ARG A 354 -9.88 22.65 -28.71
N SER A 355 -8.70 22.84 -28.16
CA SER A 355 -7.79 21.74 -27.84
C SER A 355 -8.33 20.92 -26.66
N ILE A 356 -7.86 19.69 -26.54
CA ILE A 356 -8.19 18.82 -25.41
C ILE A 356 -7.71 19.42 -24.07
N LYS A 357 -6.56 20.11 -24.09
CA LYS A 357 -6.00 20.82 -22.94
C LYS A 357 -6.95 21.91 -22.43
N GLU A 358 -7.47 22.74 -23.33
CA GLU A 358 -8.43 23.79 -22.99
C GLU A 358 -9.74 23.20 -22.46
N ALA A 359 -10.20 22.09 -23.04
CA ALA A 359 -11.40 21.40 -22.60
C ALA A 359 -11.25 20.80 -21.19
N VAL A 360 -10.11 20.18 -20.89
CA VAL A 360 -9.81 19.63 -19.55
C VAL A 360 -9.71 20.74 -18.50
N GLN A 361 -8.97 21.82 -18.81
CA GLN A 361 -8.88 22.99 -17.95
C GLN A 361 -10.27 23.57 -17.66
N ALA A 362 -11.09 23.73 -18.69
CA ALA A 362 -12.44 24.25 -18.58
C ALA A 362 -13.37 23.35 -17.74
N ALA A 363 -13.25 22.03 -17.87
CA ALA A 363 -14.03 21.08 -17.07
C ALA A 363 -13.67 21.19 -15.58
N ILE A 364 -12.38 21.26 -15.27
CA ILE A 364 -11.89 21.42 -13.89
C ILE A 364 -12.35 22.75 -13.29
N GLU A 365 -12.25 23.86 -14.03
CA GLU A 365 -12.76 25.18 -13.62
C GLU A 365 -14.28 25.23 -13.41
N GLY A 366 -15.02 24.41 -14.16
CA GLY A 366 -16.45 24.22 -13.98
C GLY A 366 -16.79 23.30 -12.79
N GLY A 367 -15.81 22.55 -12.28
CA GLY A 367 -15.92 21.75 -11.07
C GLY A 367 -16.01 20.23 -11.28
N ALA A 368 -15.52 19.71 -12.40
CA ALA A 368 -15.27 18.28 -12.57
C ALA A 368 -14.35 17.76 -11.45
N THR A 369 -14.68 16.60 -10.89
CA THR A 369 -13.96 16.00 -9.75
C THR A 369 -13.00 14.88 -10.15
N ILE A 370 -13.12 14.41 -11.38
CA ILE A 370 -12.23 13.46 -12.05
C ILE A 370 -12.34 13.65 -13.56
N VAL A 371 -11.25 13.42 -14.28
CA VAL A 371 -11.21 13.51 -15.73
C VAL A 371 -10.73 12.18 -16.31
N GLN A 372 -11.42 11.67 -17.32
CA GLN A 372 -10.96 10.56 -18.15
C GLN A 372 -10.64 11.09 -19.54
N LEU A 373 -9.36 10.99 -19.90
CA LEU A 373 -8.88 11.36 -21.21
C LEU A 373 -9.17 10.22 -22.19
N ARG A 374 -10.10 10.46 -23.12
CA ARG A 374 -10.50 9.52 -24.16
C ARG A 374 -10.19 10.08 -25.54
N GLU A 375 -9.13 9.54 -26.13
CA GLU A 375 -8.70 9.83 -27.50
C GLU A 375 -8.82 8.55 -28.34
N LYS A 376 -9.78 8.51 -29.26
CA LYS A 376 -10.03 7.33 -30.11
C LYS A 376 -9.27 7.37 -31.44
N ASP A 377 -9.07 8.57 -31.97
CA ASP A 377 -8.60 8.79 -33.34
C ASP A 377 -7.19 9.40 -33.41
N SER A 378 -6.50 9.49 -32.27
CA SER A 378 -5.15 10.07 -32.19
C SER A 378 -4.07 9.00 -32.30
N GLU A 379 -3.01 9.34 -33.03
CA GLU A 379 -1.77 8.56 -33.02
C GLU A 379 -1.16 8.51 -31.63
N THR A 380 -0.47 7.41 -31.31
CA THR A 380 0.10 7.15 -29.97
C THR A 380 0.97 8.31 -29.46
N ARG A 381 1.79 8.92 -30.31
CA ARG A 381 2.64 10.06 -29.94
C ARG A 381 1.82 11.31 -29.58
N GLU A 382 0.81 11.62 -30.38
CA GLU A 382 -0.06 12.79 -30.16
C GLU A 382 -0.87 12.61 -28.88
N PHE A 383 -1.41 11.40 -28.66
CA PHE A 383 -2.14 11.09 -27.44
C PHE A 383 -1.24 11.21 -26.21
N LEU A 384 0.00 10.70 -26.26
CA LEU A 384 0.92 10.80 -25.14
C LEU A 384 1.25 12.27 -24.78
N GLU A 385 1.50 13.13 -25.77
CA GLU A 385 1.77 14.55 -25.54
C GLU A 385 0.54 15.28 -24.98
N ALA A 386 -0.65 14.98 -25.49
CA ALA A 386 -1.91 15.48 -24.92
C ALA A 386 -2.11 15.01 -23.47
N ALA A 387 -1.82 13.75 -23.18
CA ALA A 387 -1.95 13.16 -21.85
C ALA A 387 -1.01 13.83 -20.84
N LYS A 388 0.27 14.04 -21.20
CA LYS A 388 1.23 14.76 -20.35
C LYS A 388 0.77 16.19 -20.04
N ALA A 389 0.29 16.93 -21.04
CA ALA A 389 -0.22 18.28 -20.84
C ALA A 389 -1.47 18.31 -19.93
N CYS A 390 -2.37 17.33 -20.05
CA CYS A 390 -3.54 17.21 -19.17
C CYS A 390 -3.15 16.79 -17.74
N MET A 391 -2.14 15.93 -17.59
CA MET A 391 -1.62 15.52 -16.28
C MET A 391 -1.11 16.71 -15.47
N GLU A 392 -0.37 17.63 -16.10
CA GLU A 392 0.12 18.84 -15.42
C GLU A 392 -1.04 19.70 -14.88
N ILE A 393 -2.09 19.90 -15.68
CA ILE A 393 -3.29 20.64 -15.29
C ILE A 393 -4.00 19.96 -14.12
N CYS A 394 -4.28 18.65 -14.27
CA CYS A 394 -5.00 17.85 -13.29
C CYS A 394 -4.28 17.82 -11.94
N LYS A 395 -2.96 17.56 -11.97
CA LYS A 395 -2.09 17.57 -10.79
C LYS A 395 -2.08 18.93 -10.09
N SER A 396 -2.00 20.04 -10.84
CA SER A 396 -2.02 21.39 -10.26
C SER A 396 -3.35 21.75 -9.57
N SER A 397 -4.43 21.05 -9.95
CA SER A 397 -5.78 21.27 -9.42
C SER A 397 -6.21 20.21 -8.40
N GLY A 398 -5.41 19.17 -8.17
CA GLY A 398 -5.75 18.04 -7.30
C GLY A 398 -6.89 17.16 -7.83
N VAL A 399 -7.15 17.19 -9.14
CA VAL A 399 -8.17 16.37 -9.79
C VAL A 399 -7.47 15.18 -10.45
N PRO A 400 -7.88 13.92 -10.20
CA PRO A 400 -7.26 12.76 -10.83
C PRO A 400 -7.54 12.70 -12.33
N LEU A 401 -6.53 12.30 -13.11
CA LEU A 401 -6.66 11.99 -14.53
C LEU A 401 -6.53 10.49 -14.78
N LEU A 402 -7.54 9.91 -15.43
CA LEU A 402 -7.53 8.53 -15.90
C LEU A 402 -7.35 8.49 -17.43
N ILE A 403 -6.61 7.51 -17.92
CA ILE A 403 -6.52 7.23 -19.36
C ILE A 403 -7.54 6.16 -19.73
N ASN A 404 -8.31 6.41 -20.78
CA ASN A 404 -9.28 5.46 -21.30
C ASN A 404 -8.58 4.36 -22.12
N ASP A 405 -8.72 3.09 -21.72
CA ASP A 405 -8.31 1.83 -22.37
C ASP A 405 -6.79 1.65 -22.58
N ARG A 406 -6.02 2.71 -22.84
CA ARG A 406 -4.58 2.69 -23.17
C ARG A 406 -3.68 2.68 -21.94
N VAL A 407 -3.50 1.48 -21.35
CA VAL A 407 -2.62 1.23 -20.19
C VAL A 407 -1.17 1.66 -20.46
N ASP A 408 -0.69 1.47 -21.69
CA ASP A 408 0.64 1.89 -22.14
C ASP A 408 0.82 3.42 -22.08
N ILE A 409 -0.20 4.19 -22.47
CA ILE A 409 -0.18 5.66 -22.37
C ILE A 409 -0.22 6.08 -20.90
N ALA A 410 -1.06 5.44 -20.08
CA ALA A 410 -1.14 5.71 -18.64
C ALA A 410 0.20 5.49 -17.93
N LEU A 411 0.90 4.41 -18.28
CA LEU A 411 2.23 4.11 -17.78
C LEU A 411 3.23 5.18 -18.26
N ALA A 412 3.21 5.52 -19.55
CA ALA A 412 4.17 6.45 -20.16
C ALA A 412 4.02 7.91 -19.69
N CYS A 413 2.81 8.37 -19.35
CA CYS A 413 2.57 9.71 -18.79
C CYS A 413 2.46 9.73 -17.26
N ASN A 414 2.57 8.57 -16.61
CA ASN A 414 2.37 8.39 -15.18
C ASN A 414 1.01 8.90 -14.68
N ALA A 415 -0.06 8.57 -15.41
CA ALA A 415 -1.43 8.95 -15.05
C ALA A 415 -1.84 8.46 -13.66
N ASP A 416 -2.83 9.09 -13.04
CA ASP A 416 -3.35 8.64 -11.73
C ASP A 416 -4.03 7.27 -11.84
N GLY A 417 -4.45 6.88 -13.04
CA GLY A 417 -4.96 5.56 -13.30
C GLY A 417 -5.52 5.37 -14.72
N VAL A 418 -6.36 4.35 -14.87
CA VAL A 418 -7.03 3.99 -16.11
C VAL A 418 -8.48 3.63 -15.90
N HIS A 419 -9.27 3.73 -16.96
CA HIS A 419 -10.58 3.10 -17.03
C HIS A 419 -10.59 2.16 -18.23
N VAL A 420 -10.94 0.89 -18.01
CA VAL A 420 -10.93 -0.17 -19.02
C VAL A 420 -12.34 -0.73 -19.26
N GLY A 421 -12.59 -1.14 -20.49
CA GLY A 421 -13.78 -1.86 -20.93
C GLY A 421 -13.70 -3.37 -20.67
N GLN A 422 -14.78 -4.07 -21.02
CA GLN A 422 -14.89 -5.54 -20.85
C GLN A 422 -14.10 -6.34 -21.90
N LEU A 423 -13.63 -5.69 -22.97
CA LEU A 423 -12.85 -6.32 -24.04
C LEU A 423 -11.36 -5.93 -23.98
N ASP A 424 -11.01 -5.10 -23.01
CA ASP A 424 -9.64 -4.67 -22.78
C ASP A 424 -8.95 -5.64 -21.80
N MET A 425 -7.72 -5.31 -21.44
CA MET A 425 -6.97 -6.00 -20.39
C MET A 425 -7.77 -6.04 -19.08
N SER A 426 -7.75 -7.19 -18.38
CA SER A 426 -8.45 -7.35 -17.11
C SER A 426 -7.90 -6.39 -16.05
N ALA A 427 -8.71 -6.01 -15.06
CA ALA A 427 -8.23 -5.11 -13.99
C ALA A 427 -7.04 -5.72 -13.22
N HIS A 428 -6.95 -7.04 -13.16
CA HIS A 428 -5.82 -7.76 -12.56
C HIS A 428 -4.52 -7.53 -13.33
N GLU A 429 -4.51 -7.78 -14.64
CA GLU A 429 -3.34 -7.54 -15.50
C GLU A 429 -2.96 -6.05 -15.53
N VAL A 430 -3.95 -5.14 -15.55
CA VAL A 430 -3.72 -3.69 -15.43
C VAL A 430 -3.03 -3.37 -14.11
N ARG A 431 -3.49 -3.96 -12.99
CA ARG A 431 -2.92 -3.77 -11.66
C ARG A 431 -1.47 -4.25 -11.60
N GLU A 432 -1.14 -5.36 -12.26
CA GLU A 432 0.24 -5.85 -12.37
C GLU A 432 1.15 -4.86 -13.11
N LEU A 433 0.67 -4.25 -14.20
CA LEU A 433 1.45 -3.30 -14.99
C LEU A 433 1.60 -1.92 -14.33
N LEU A 434 0.53 -1.41 -13.75
CA LEU A 434 0.45 -0.04 -13.23
C LEU A 434 0.82 0.08 -11.75
N GLY A 435 0.69 -1.01 -10.99
CA GLY A 435 0.99 -1.07 -9.56
C GLY A 435 -0.19 -0.73 -8.63
N PRO A 436 -0.01 -0.91 -7.31
CA PRO A 436 -1.08 -0.83 -6.31
C PRO A 436 -1.61 0.59 -6.04
N GLY A 437 -0.88 1.64 -6.45
CA GLY A 437 -1.26 3.03 -6.18
C GLY A 437 -2.11 3.70 -7.26
N LYS A 438 -2.42 2.99 -8.36
CA LYS A 438 -3.14 3.56 -9.52
C LYS A 438 -4.64 3.28 -9.42
N ILE A 439 -5.46 4.21 -9.89
CA ILE A 439 -6.91 4.05 -9.88
C ILE A 439 -7.33 3.20 -11.09
N ILE A 440 -8.06 2.10 -10.87
CA ILE A 440 -8.55 1.23 -11.93
C ILE A 440 -10.08 1.25 -11.94
N GLY A 441 -10.65 1.81 -12.99
CA GLY A 441 -12.08 1.74 -13.28
C GLY A 441 -12.41 0.66 -14.28
N VAL A 442 -13.52 -0.04 -14.11
CA VAL A 442 -14.00 -1.04 -15.08
C VAL A 442 -15.42 -0.72 -15.52
N SER A 443 -15.68 -0.69 -16.82
CA SER A 443 -17.04 -0.57 -17.34
C SER A 443 -17.82 -1.88 -17.12
N CYS A 444 -18.95 -1.85 -16.42
CA CYS A 444 -19.79 -3.01 -16.13
C CYS A 444 -21.26 -2.75 -16.50
N LYS A 445 -21.99 -3.83 -16.82
CA LYS A 445 -23.43 -3.81 -17.12
C LYS A 445 -24.25 -4.83 -16.33
N THR A 446 -23.59 -5.80 -15.70
CA THR A 446 -24.25 -6.87 -14.95
C THR A 446 -23.63 -7.04 -13.56
N PRO A 447 -24.37 -7.58 -12.59
CA PRO A 447 -23.81 -7.96 -11.29
C PRO A 447 -22.58 -8.86 -11.38
N ALA A 448 -22.59 -9.82 -12.32
CA ALA A 448 -21.46 -10.71 -12.54
C ALA A 448 -20.18 -9.97 -12.96
N GLN A 449 -20.30 -8.97 -13.83
CA GLN A 449 -19.16 -8.14 -14.24
C GLN A 449 -18.66 -7.26 -13.08
N ALA A 450 -19.56 -6.70 -12.27
CA ALA A 450 -19.19 -5.94 -11.08
C ALA A 450 -18.44 -6.81 -10.05
N GLN A 451 -18.91 -8.03 -9.85
CA GLN A 451 -18.26 -9.02 -8.98
C GLN A 451 -16.88 -9.41 -9.50
N GLN A 452 -16.73 -9.63 -10.82
CA GLN A 452 -15.44 -9.92 -11.43
C GLN A 452 -14.47 -8.74 -11.29
N ALA A 453 -14.92 -7.50 -11.53
CA ALA A 453 -14.08 -6.31 -11.37
C ALA A 453 -13.57 -6.16 -9.91
N TRP A 454 -14.38 -6.50 -8.91
CA TRP A 454 -13.94 -6.52 -7.51
C TRP A 454 -12.91 -7.61 -7.24
N ASN A 455 -13.12 -8.83 -7.75
CA ASN A 455 -12.14 -9.92 -7.64
C ASN A 455 -10.80 -9.55 -8.30
N ASP A 456 -10.85 -8.84 -9.42
CA ASP A 456 -9.67 -8.41 -10.19
C ASP A 456 -8.97 -7.16 -9.61
N GLY A 457 -9.49 -6.59 -8.52
CA GLY A 457 -8.86 -5.47 -7.82
C GLY A 457 -9.10 -4.09 -8.43
N ALA A 458 -10.23 -3.89 -9.11
CA ALA A 458 -10.68 -2.56 -9.53
C ALA A 458 -11.05 -1.69 -8.32
N ASP A 459 -10.90 -0.36 -8.45
CA ASP A 459 -11.21 0.62 -7.40
C ASP A 459 -12.66 1.14 -7.51
N TYR A 460 -13.24 1.10 -8.71
CA TYR A 460 -14.65 1.46 -8.95
C TYR A 460 -15.16 0.83 -10.26
N ILE A 461 -16.48 0.89 -10.47
CA ILE A 461 -17.10 0.49 -11.73
C ILE A 461 -17.86 1.63 -12.39
N GLY A 462 -17.78 1.71 -13.72
CA GLY A 462 -18.67 2.51 -14.55
C GLY A 462 -19.88 1.67 -14.97
N CYS A 463 -21.04 1.91 -14.37
CA CYS A 463 -22.25 1.14 -14.65
C CYS A 463 -23.02 1.79 -15.81
N GLY A 464 -23.04 1.11 -16.96
CA GLY A 464 -23.20 1.79 -18.23
C GLY A 464 -24.33 1.39 -19.15
N GLY A 465 -24.86 2.42 -19.82
CA GLY A 465 -26.01 2.34 -20.73
C GLY A 465 -27.28 2.84 -20.07
N VAL A 466 -27.22 3.75 -19.08
CA VAL A 466 -28.43 4.16 -18.32
C VAL A 466 -29.47 4.81 -19.23
N PHE A 467 -29.03 5.64 -20.16
CA PHE A 467 -29.86 6.24 -21.20
C PHE A 467 -29.27 6.02 -22.60
N PRO A 468 -30.08 6.12 -23.66
CA PRO A 468 -29.59 6.09 -25.04
C PRO A 468 -28.51 7.14 -25.28
N THR A 469 -27.52 6.83 -26.09
CA THR A 469 -26.41 7.73 -26.40
C THR A 469 -25.99 7.63 -27.86
N SER A 470 -25.59 8.77 -28.44
CA SER A 470 -24.99 8.83 -29.78
C SER A 470 -23.50 8.44 -29.80
N THR A 471 -22.86 8.27 -28.64
CA THR A 471 -21.40 8.05 -28.54
C THR A 471 -20.97 6.59 -28.82
N LYS A 472 -21.89 5.62 -28.74
CA LYS A 472 -21.67 4.21 -29.10
C LYS A 472 -22.92 3.67 -29.83
N ALA A 473 -22.80 3.35 -31.11
CA ALA A 473 -23.87 2.69 -31.87
C ALA A 473 -24.15 1.29 -31.28
N ASN A 474 -25.43 0.89 -31.18
CA ASN A 474 -25.90 -0.43 -30.70
C ASN A 474 -25.61 -0.82 -29.24
N ASN A 475 -25.55 0.13 -28.32
CA ASN A 475 -25.41 -0.20 -26.89
C ASN A 475 -26.79 -0.41 -26.22
N PRO A 476 -27.16 -1.62 -25.75
CA PRO A 476 -28.43 -1.83 -25.05
C PRO A 476 -28.50 -0.94 -23.80
N THR A 477 -29.65 -0.29 -23.63
CA THR A 477 -29.89 0.63 -22.52
C THR A 477 -30.29 -0.17 -21.29
N LEU A 478 -29.51 -0.05 -20.21
CA LEU A 478 -29.68 -0.71 -18.92
C LEU A 478 -30.85 -0.12 -18.12
N GLY A 479 -31.11 1.18 -18.27
CA GLY A 479 -32.15 1.90 -17.52
C GLY A 479 -31.86 2.01 -16.02
N PHE A 480 -32.79 2.62 -15.29
CA PHE A 480 -32.70 2.81 -13.83
C PHE A 480 -32.69 1.48 -13.07
N ASP A 481 -33.53 0.52 -13.47
CA ASP A 481 -33.63 -0.78 -12.78
C ASP A 481 -32.34 -1.58 -12.89
N GLY A 482 -31.71 -1.59 -14.08
CA GLY A 482 -30.45 -2.27 -14.25
C GLY A 482 -29.30 -1.56 -13.53
N LEU A 483 -29.26 -0.21 -13.51
CA LEU A 483 -28.29 0.55 -12.70
C LEU A 483 -28.45 0.20 -11.22
N LYS A 484 -29.68 0.18 -10.72
CA LYS A 484 -30.01 -0.18 -9.34
C LYS A 484 -29.56 -1.60 -9.00
N THR A 485 -29.84 -2.55 -9.90
CA THR A 485 -29.46 -3.96 -9.75
C THR A 485 -27.95 -4.14 -9.62
N VAL A 486 -27.17 -3.50 -10.50
CA VAL A 486 -25.70 -3.57 -10.46
C VAL A 486 -25.15 -2.85 -9.23
N CYS A 487 -25.69 -1.68 -8.88
CA CYS A 487 -25.21 -0.90 -7.76
C CYS A 487 -25.43 -1.60 -6.41
N LEU A 488 -26.57 -2.26 -6.22
CA LEU A 488 -26.86 -3.05 -5.01
C LEU A 488 -25.99 -4.31 -4.90
N ALA A 489 -25.61 -4.91 -6.03
CA ALA A 489 -24.73 -6.08 -6.05
C ALA A 489 -23.23 -5.71 -5.96
N SER A 490 -22.87 -4.48 -6.35
CA SER A 490 -21.47 -4.04 -6.39
C SER A 490 -20.92 -3.82 -4.97
N LYS A 491 -19.74 -4.37 -4.71
CA LYS A 491 -18.92 -4.05 -3.53
C LYS A 491 -18.05 -2.81 -3.73
N LEU A 492 -17.97 -2.34 -4.98
CA LEU A 492 -17.18 -1.19 -5.38
C LEU A 492 -18.07 0.06 -5.52
N PRO A 493 -17.50 1.27 -5.32
CA PRO A 493 -18.11 2.51 -5.77
C PRO A 493 -18.55 2.44 -7.23
N VAL A 494 -19.70 3.03 -7.52
CA VAL A 494 -20.33 3.01 -8.84
C VAL A 494 -20.46 4.44 -9.35
N VAL A 495 -20.05 4.67 -10.60
CA VAL A 495 -20.38 5.86 -11.36
C VAL A 495 -21.35 5.46 -12.48
N ALA A 496 -22.48 6.16 -12.60
CA ALA A 496 -23.42 5.92 -13.70
C ALA A 496 -22.84 6.47 -15.00
N ILE A 497 -22.87 5.69 -16.08
CA ILE A 497 -22.33 6.10 -17.38
C ILE A 497 -23.35 5.88 -18.52
N GLY A 498 -23.24 6.70 -19.57
CA GLY A 498 -24.03 6.54 -20.81
C GLY A 498 -25.33 7.35 -20.84
N GLY A 499 -25.37 8.33 -21.75
CA GLY A 499 -26.56 9.13 -22.06
C GLY A 499 -26.95 10.17 -20.99
N ILE A 500 -26.06 10.42 -20.02
CA ILE A 500 -26.30 11.39 -18.94
C ILE A 500 -26.14 12.83 -19.45
N ASN A 501 -27.09 13.68 -19.11
CA ASN A 501 -27.15 15.09 -19.46
C ASN A 501 -27.95 15.88 -18.38
N ALA A 502 -28.10 17.19 -18.58
CA ALA A 502 -28.69 18.09 -17.58
C ALA A 502 -30.15 17.74 -17.21
N SER A 503 -30.92 17.07 -18.08
CA SER A 503 -32.32 16.73 -17.78
C SER A 503 -32.49 15.44 -16.97
N ASN A 504 -31.47 14.58 -16.89
CA ASN A 504 -31.59 13.26 -16.26
C ASN A 504 -30.54 12.97 -15.17
N ALA A 505 -29.48 13.79 -15.07
CA ALA A 505 -28.42 13.59 -14.08
C ALA A 505 -28.94 13.65 -12.63
N GLY A 506 -29.87 14.57 -12.34
CA GLY A 506 -30.53 14.66 -11.03
C GLY A 506 -31.24 13.36 -10.67
N SER A 507 -32.11 12.86 -11.56
CA SER A 507 -32.87 11.63 -11.33
C SER A 507 -32.02 10.38 -11.12
N VAL A 508 -30.78 10.35 -11.64
CA VAL A 508 -29.81 9.28 -11.32
C VAL A 508 -29.37 9.34 -9.87
N MET A 509 -29.06 10.53 -9.36
CA MET A 509 -28.63 10.70 -7.97
C MET A 509 -29.81 10.56 -6.98
N GLU A 510 -31.03 10.91 -7.38
CA GLU A 510 -32.27 10.71 -6.59
C GLU A 510 -32.55 9.24 -6.25
N LEU A 511 -31.92 8.27 -6.93
CA LEU A 511 -32.03 6.86 -6.55
C LEU A 511 -31.51 6.57 -5.13
N GLY A 512 -30.66 7.44 -4.57
CA GLY A 512 -30.20 7.35 -3.18
C GLY A 512 -29.39 6.08 -2.85
N LEU A 513 -28.77 5.47 -3.87
CA LEU A 513 -28.06 4.20 -3.68
C LEU A 513 -26.70 4.45 -3.01
N PRO A 514 -26.38 3.78 -1.89
CA PRO A 514 -25.16 4.07 -1.11
C PRO A 514 -23.86 3.99 -1.91
N ASN A 515 -23.79 3.05 -2.86
CA ASN A 515 -22.60 2.83 -3.69
C ASN A 515 -22.57 3.71 -4.94
N LEU A 516 -23.66 4.40 -5.30
CA LEU A 516 -23.68 5.32 -6.42
C LEU A 516 -23.03 6.65 -5.99
N LYS A 517 -21.86 6.94 -6.53
CA LYS A 517 -21.04 8.09 -6.12
C LYS A 517 -21.08 9.28 -7.08
N GLY A 518 -21.61 9.10 -8.28
CA GLY A 518 -21.71 10.19 -9.24
C GLY A 518 -22.10 9.73 -10.64
N VAL A 519 -21.87 10.64 -11.59
CA VAL A 519 -22.22 10.46 -13.00
C VAL A 519 -21.06 10.80 -13.92
N ALA A 520 -20.89 10.00 -14.98
CA ALA A 520 -19.93 10.29 -16.05
C ALA A 520 -20.62 10.96 -17.24
N VAL A 521 -20.10 12.11 -17.64
CA VAL A 521 -20.70 12.99 -18.63
C VAL A 521 -19.71 13.26 -19.77
N VAL A 522 -20.23 13.22 -21.00
CA VAL A 522 -19.46 13.40 -22.24
C VAL A 522 -19.98 14.60 -23.03
N SER A 523 -20.93 14.38 -23.95
CA SER A 523 -21.43 15.38 -24.90
C SER A 523 -22.12 16.55 -24.21
N ALA A 524 -22.78 16.33 -23.07
CA ALA A 524 -23.40 17.42 -22.32
C ALA A 524 -22.37 18.41 -21.73
N LEU A 525 -21.08 18.05 -21.67
CA LEU A 525 -19.99 18.98 -21.33
C LEU A 525 -19.23 19.43 -22.58
N PHE A 526 -18.81 18.47 -23.42
CA PHE A 526 -17.84 18.72 -24.48
C PHE A 526 -18.45 19.05 -25.85
N ASP A 527 -19.69 18.66 -26.15
CA ASP A 527 -20.39 19.09 -27.37
C ASP A 527 -21.28 20.33 -27.11
N ARG A 528 -20.67 21.34 -26.49
CA ARG A 528 -21.30 22.58 -26.08
C ARG A 528 -20.35 23.76 -26.31
N PRO A 529 -20.87 24.99 -26.54
CA PRO A 529 -20.04 26.18 -26.70
C PRO A 529 -19.07 26.42 -25.52
N SER A 530 -19.54 26.23 -24.28
CA SER A 530 -18.76 26.49 -23.07
C SER A 530 -18.74 25.29 -22.11
N VAL A 531 -17.62 24.56 -22.06
CA VAL A 531 -17.43 23.45 -21.11
C VAL A 531 -17.53 23.93 -19.66
N VAL A 532 -16.96 25.10 -19.34
CA VAL A 532 -16.99 25.64 -17.97
C VAL A 532 -18.42 25.86 -17.49
N ALA A 533 -19.26 26.49 -18.32
CA ALA A 533 -20.63 26.81 -17.96
C ALA A 533 -21.47 25.54 -17.75
N GLU A 534 -21.32 24.58 -18.66
CA GLU A 534 -22.09 23.32 -18.62
C GLU A 534 -21.63 22.41 -17.49
N THR A 535 -20.33 22.37 -17.20
CA THR A 535 -19.81 21.62 -16.05
C THR A 535 -20.27 22.24 -14.74
N ARG A 536 -20.30 23.57 -14.64
CA ARG A 536 -20.83 24.28 -13.46
C ARG A 536 -22.34 24.04 -13.29
N ASN A 537 -23.09 24.07 -14.38
CA ASN A 537 -24.52 23.75 -14.37
C ASN A 537 -24.76 22.30 -13.90
N MET A 538 -24.03 21.33 -14.46
CA MET A 538 -24.10 19.93 -14.06
C MET A 538 -23.79 19.73 -12.58
N LYS A 539 -22.71 20.37 -12.08
CA LYS A 539 -22.36 20.33 -10.66
C LYS A 539 -23.48 20.87 -9.77
N SER A 540 -24.13 21.97 -10.19
CA SER A 540 -25.27 22.55 -9.47
C SER A 540 -26.43 21.56 -9.37
N ILE A 541 -26.81 20.92 -10.49
CA ILE A 541 -27.87 19.91 -10.54
C ILE A 541 -27.58 18.77 -9.55
N LEU A 542 -26.38 18.17 -9.62
CA LEU A 542 -25.99 17.05 -8.77
C LEU A 542 -25.93 17.43 -7.27
N THR A 543 -25.46 18.64 -6.96
CA THR A 543 -25.33 19.11 -5.58
C THR A 543 -26.69 19.39 -4.94
N ASN A 544 -27.64 19.94 -5.70
CA ASN A 544 -28.98 20.21 -5.21
C ASN A 544 -29.76 18.92 -4.90
N THR A 545 -29.60 17.90 -5.74
CA THR A 545 -30.19 16.57 -5.51
C THR A 545 -29.56 15.85 -4.31
N SER A 546 -28.28 16.03 -4.03
CA SER A 546 -27.62 15.32 -2.92
C SER A 546 -28.04 15.85 -1.52
N ARG A 547 -28.79 16.96 -1.47
CA ARG A 547 -29.30 17.56 -0.22
C ARG A 547 -30.74 17.18 0.10
N THR A 548 -31.43 16.53 -0.83
CA THR A 548 -32.77 15.96 -0.67
C THR A 548 -32.66 14.48 -0.36
#